data_AF-A0A4Q7X668-F1
#
_entry.id   AF-A0A4Q7X668-F1
#
_cell.length_a   1.000
_cell.length_b   1.000
_cell.length_c   1.000
_cell.angle_alpha   90.00
_cell.angle_beta   90.00
_cell.angle_gamma   90.00
#
_symmetry.space_group_name_H-M   'P 1'
#
loop_
_entity.id
_entity.type
_entity.pdbx_description
1 polymer ?
#
loop_
_entity_poly.entity_id
_entity_poly.type
_entity_poly.pdbx_seq_one_letter_code
_entity_poly.pdbx_strand_id
1 'polypeptide(L)'
;MLRINDARTGEYVTAAPARRGLTRVQAHASGDDTGALRVLLVADVLVRALELGGTPVLATLTAGGEAAKLRAAAAALGIRPFEEGRSPRDGVGGAQALHVVRAGAETPDGVRIGVGPVLTPASASRDADPAVLRLALLSHRHGEPVALDETALGTARDTLVRWRGAVADWARRPSRPVPEEVRGRLRAAWEDDLDVPEVLRTLRRVEEAGPQLPDGARFETYAYADRLLGLELTRDLGSPS
;
A
#
# COMPACT_ATOMS: atom_id res chain seq x y z
N MET A 1 15.84 4.20 5.50
CA MET A 1 15.93 2.92 4.77
C MET A 1 14.80 2.04 5.26
N LEU A 2 14.06 1.36 4.36
CA LEU A 2 12.89 0.59 4.74
C LEU A 2 13.24 -0.55 5.71
N ARG A 3 12.62 -0.50 6.90
CA ARG A 3 12.67 -1.51 7.95
C ARG A 3 11.35 -2.28 7.95
N ILE A 4 11.43 -3.58 8.21
CA ILE A 4 10.28 -4.48 8.22
C ILE A 4 10.37 -5.35 9.45
N ASN A 5 9.25 -5.55 10.15
CA ASN A 5 9.14 -6.52 11.23
C ASN A 5 9.01 -7.93 10.62
N ASP A 6 10.03 -8.77 10.81
CA ASP A 6 9.98 -10.18 10.39
C ASP A 6 9.01 -10.94 11.29
N ALA A 7 7.80 -11.21 10.81
CA ALA A 7 6.75 -11.90 11.54
C ALA A 7 7.16 -13.29 12.06
N ARG A 8 8.25 -13.88 11.54
CA ARG A 8 8.83 -15.14 12.05
C ARG A 8 9.59 -14.94 13.36
N THR A 9 10.28 -13.81 13.52
CA THR A 9 11.23 -13.56 14.63
C THR A 9 10.79 -12.42 15.55
N GLY A 10 9.91 -11.54 15.09
CA GLY A 10 9.57 -10.28 15.76
C GLY A 10 10.65 -9.20 15.63
N GLU A 11 11.75 -9.51 14.94
CA GLU A 11 12.89 -8.60 14.79
C GLU A 11 12.70 -7.70 13.57
N TYR A 12 13.15 -6.46 13.71
CA TYR A 12 13.13 -5.52 12.59
C TYR A 12 14.38 -5.68 11.72
N VAL A 13 14.16 -5.99 10.45
CA VAL A 13 15.19 -6.20 9.44
C VAL A 13 15.16 -5.11 8.38
N THR A 14 16.28 -4.91 7.70
CA THR A 14 16.34 -4.04 6.53
C THR A 14 15.74 -4.77 5.33
N ALA A 15 14.76 -4.17 4.65
CA ALA A 15 14.07 -4.79 3.51
C ALA A 15 14.98 -4.97 2.27
N ALA A 16 15.91 -4.03 2.06
CA ALA A 16 16.84 -4.01 0.94
C ALA A 16 18.25 -3.59 1.41
N PRO A 17 19.08 -4.52 1.91
CA PRO A 17 20.37 -4.22 2.53
C PRO A 17 21.41 -3.73 1.52
N ALA A 18 21.27 -4.09 0.24
CA ALA A 18 22.10 -3.58 -0.84
C ALA A 18 21.34 -2.50 -1.62
N ARG A 19 21.86 -1.26 -1.63
CA ARG A 19 21.21 -0.08 -2.27
C ARG A 19 20.90 -0.21 -3.77
N ARG A 20 21.38 -1.25 -4.44
CA ARG A 20 21.12 -1.54 -5.87
C ARG A 20 20.94 -3.04 -6.16
N GLY A 21 20.79 -3.85 -5.12
CA GLY A 21 20.48 -5.27 -5.28
C GLY A 21 19.02 -5.45 -5.69
N LEU A 22 18.76 -6.36 -6.62
CA LEU A 22 17.39 -6.77 -6.92
C LEU A 22 16.78 -7.38 -5.64
N THR A 23 15.67 -6.81 -5.16
CA THR A 23 14.90 -7.37 -4.05
C THR A 23 13.73 -8.15 -4.60
N ARG A 24 13.52 -9.38 -4.12
CA ARG A 24 12.36 -10.18 -4.54
C ARG A 24 11.25 -10.00 -3.52
N VAL A 25 10.07 -9.60 -3.99
CA VAL A 25 8.84 -9.55 -3.18
C VAL A 25 7.93 -10.65 -3.68
N GLN A 26 7.66 -11.65 -2.84
CA GLN A 26 6.79 -12.77 -3.20
C GLN A 26 5.52 -12.72 -2.35
N ALA A 27 4.38 -12.51 -3.00
CA ALA A 27 3.06 -12.56 -2.37
C ALA A 27 2.53 -14.00 -2.37
N HIS A 28 2.08 -14.48 -1.22
CA HIS A 28 1.49 -15.82 -1.06
C HIS A 28 0.01 -15.69 -0.72
N ALA A 29 -0.84 -15.79 -1.74
CA ALA A 29 -2.27 -15.60 -1.60
C ALA A 29 -3.02 -16.86 -2.06
N SER A 30 -3.90 -17.37 -1.21
CA SER A 30 -4.77 -18.51 -1.51
C SER A 30 -6.24 -18.08 -1.37
N GLY A 31 -7.07 -18.46 -2.35
CA GLY A 31 -8.48 -18.08 -2.41
C GLY A 31 -8.71 -16.74 -3.13
N ASP A 32 -9.98 -16.33 -3.21
CA ASP A 32 -10.46 -15.12 -3.89
C ASP A 32 -11.11 -14.11 -2.92
N ASP A 33 -10.90 -14.27 -1.62
CA ASP A 33 -11.49 -13.44 -0.58
C ASP A 33 -10.72 -12.10 -0.35
N THR A 34 -11.29 -11.24 0.49
CA THR A 34 -10.69 -9.94 0.83
C THR A 34 -9.37 -10.09 1.62
N GLY A 35 -9.16 -11.21 2.31
CA GLY A 35 -7.88 -11.51 2.97
C GLY A 35 -6.76 -11.76 1.96
N ALA A 36 -7.05 -12.49 0.87
CA ALA A 36 -6.12 -12.69 -0.24
C ALA A 36 -5.83 -11.36 -0.95
N LEU A 37 -6.85 -10.52 -1.17
CA LEU A 37 -6.66 -9.17 -1.70
C LEU A 37 -5.79 -8.30 -0.80
N ARG A 38 -5.96 -8.37 0.53
CA ARG A 38 -5.12 -7.62 1.46
C ARG A 38 -3.66 -8.04 1.39
N VAL A 39 -3.38 -9.33 1.21
CA VAL A 39 -2.00 -9.81 0.98
C VAL A 39 -1.39 -9.17 -0.26
N LEU A 40 -2.12 -9.16 -1.38
CA LEU A 40 -1.66 -8.53 -2.62
C LEU A 40 -1.48 -7.02 -2.47
N LEU A 41 -2.37 -6.36 -1.73
CA LEU A 41 -2.29 -4.92 -1.46
C LEU A 41 -1.05 -4.57 -0.63
N VAL A 42 -0.77 -5.31 0.44
CA VAL A 42 0.44 -5.10 1.25
C VAL A 42 1.70 -5.34 0.41
N ALA A 43 1.71 -6.36 -0.45
CA ALA A 43 2.79 -6.59 -1.38
C ALA A 43 2.97 -5.44 -2.38
N ASP A 44 1.89 -4.89 -2.96
CA ASP A 44 1.94 -3.73 -3.85
C ASP A 44 2.52 -2.49 -3.15
N VAL A 45 2.08 -2.20 -1.92
CA VAL A 45 2.60 -1.10 -1.10
C VAL A 45 4.09 -1.29 -0.80
N LEU A 46 4.51 -2.52 -0.46
CA LEU A 46 5.93 -2.84 -0.24
C LEU A 46 6.77 -2.60 -1.50
N VAL A 47 6.29 -3.05 -2.67
CA VAL A 47 6.98 -2.81 -3.95
C VAL A 47 7.09 -1.31 -4.21
N ARG A 48 6.00 -0.55 -4.04
CA ARG A 48 6.00 0.91 -4.23
C ARG A 48 6.97 1.61 -3.27
N ALA A 49 7.01 1.19 -2.01
CA ALA A 49 7.92 1.75 -1.00
C ALA A 49 9.39 1.51 -1.36
N LEU A 50 9.73 0.30 -1.81
CA LEU A 50 11.07 -0.06 -2.25
C LEU A 50 11.51 0.74 -3.48
N GLU A 51 10.64 0.88 -4.48
CA GLU A 51 10.91 1.67 -5.70
C GLU A 51 11.02 3.16 -5.42
N LEU A 52 10.20 3.71 -4.51
CA LEU A 52 10.35 5.09 -4.01
C LEU A 52 11.69 5.30 -3.28
N GLY A 53 12.25 4.23 -2.71
CA GLY A 53 13.60 4.18 -2.17
C GLY A 53 14.70 3.93 -3.22
N GLY A 54 14.35 3.77 -4.50
CA GLY A 54 15.29 3.48 -5.60
C GLY A 54 15.76 2.03 -5.67
N THR A 55 15.09 1.10 -4.97
CA THR A 55 15.43 -0.33 -4.99
C THR A 55 14.71 -1.01 -6.16
N PRO A 56 15.43 -1.70 -7.06
CA PRO A 56 14.80 -2.54 -8.08
C PRO A 56 14.08 -3.74 -7.44
N VAL A 57 12.85 -4.01 -7.86
CA VAL A 57 12.03 -5.09 -7.30
C VAL A 57 11.58 -6.07 -8.37
N LEU A 58 11.68 -7.36 -8.07
CA LEU A 58 10.98 -8.42 -8.80
C LEU A 58 9.80 -8.87 -7.94
N ALA A 59 8.59 -8.50 -8.37
CA ALA A 59 7.34 -8.82 -7.66
C ALA A 59 6.72 -10.10 -8.26
N THR A 60 6.58 -11.14 -7.44
CA THR A 60 6.01 -12.43 -7.88
C THR A 60 4.80 -12.82 -7.03
N LEU A 61 3.90 -13.59 -7.65
CA LEU A 61 2.73 -14.16 -6.99
C LEU A 61 2.82 -15.68 -7.01
N THR A 62 2.68 -16.28 -5.83
CA THR A 62 2.35 -17.69 -5.65
C THR A 62 0.90 -17.77 -5.23
N ALA A 63 0.04 -18.10 -6.20
CA ALA A 63 -1.40 -18.24 -6.01
C ALA A 63 -1.83 -19.71 -6.07
N GLY A 64 -2.81 -20.07 -5.25
CA GLY A 64 -3.57 -21.33 -5.39
C GLY A 64 -4.58 -21.28 -6.55
N GLY A 65 -5.56 -22.19 -6.56
CA GLY A 65 -6.67 -22.15 -7.54
C GLY A 65 -7.43 -20.81 -7.55
N GLU A 66 -8.11 -20.50 -8.67
CA GLU A 66 -8.79 -19.22 -8.97
C GLU A 66 -7.90 -17.98 -9.16
N ALA A 67 -6.60 -18.16 -9.47
CA ALA A 67 -5.64 -17.05 -9.64
C ALA A 67 -6.08 -15.94 -10.62
N ALA A 68 -6.84 -16.26 -11.68
CA ALA A 68 -7.33 -15.25 -12.63
C ALA A 68 -8.34 -14.27 -12.00
N LYS A 69 -9.26 -14.77 -11.17
CA LYS A 69 -10.30 -13.97 -10.51
C LYS A 69 -9.70 -13.06 -9.45
N LEU A 70 -8.76 -13.60 -8.66
CA LEU A 70 -8.00 -12.82 -7.69
C LEU A 70 -7.19 -11.70 -8.37
N ARG A 71 -6.54 -11.99 -9.50
CA ARG A 71 -5.81 -10.96 -10.28
C ARG A 71 -6.74 -9.87 -10.82
N ALA A 72 -7.92 -10.23 -11.33
CA ALA A 72 -8.90 -9.27 -11.80
C ALA A 72 -9.39 -8.34 -10.67
N ALA A 73 -9.70 -8.92 -9.50
CA ALA A 73 -10.07 -8.16 -8.31
C ALA A 73 -8.91 -7.27 -7.83
N ALA A 74 -7.67 -7.77 -7.82
CA ALA A 74 -6.50 -6.97 -7.46
C ALA A 74 -6.28 -5.78 -8.43
N ALA A 75 -6.44 -6.01 -9.73
CA ALA A 75 -6.34 -4.96 -10.74
C ALA A 75 -7.42 -3.87 -10.54
N ALA A 76 -8.64 -4.24 -10.16
CA ALA A 76 -9.69 -3.29 -9.81
C ALA A 76 -9.29 -2.40 -8.60
N LEU A 77 -8.52 -2.94 -7.65
CA LEU A 77 -7.94 -2.18 -6.52
C LEU A 77 -6.70 -1.35 -6.92
N GLY A 78 -6.35 -1.25 -8.21
CA GLY A 78 -5.15 -0.53 -8.67
C GLY A 78 -3.83 -1.19 -8.26
N ILE A 79 -3.85 -2.49 -7.91
CA ILE A 79 -2.66 -3.27 -7.62
C ILE A 79 -1.94 -3.59 -8.93
N ARG A 80 -0.63 -3.34 -8.98
CA ARG A 80 0.18 -3.67 -10.15
C ARG A 80 0.30 -5.19 -10.33
N PRO A 81 0.38 -5.68 -11.58
CA PRO A 81 0.48 -7.10 -11.83
C PRO A 81 1.76 -7.70 -11.21
N PHE A 82 1.65 -8.91 -10.71
CA PHE A 82 2.77 -9.71 -10.22
C PHE A 82 3.15 -10.77 -11.26
N GLU A 83 4.44 -10.98 -11.45
CA GLU A 83 4.95 -12.07 -12.29
C GLU A 83 4.61 -13.43 -11.68
N GLU A 84 4.43 -14.45 -12.52
CA GLU A 84 4.22 -15.80 -12.02
C GLU A 84 5.50 -16.33 -11.36
N GLY A 85 5.41 -16.69 -10.07
CA GLY A 85 6.53 -17.25 -9.35
C GLY A 85 6.86 -18.67 -9.84
N ARG A 86 8.00 -18.85 -10.49
CA ARG A 86 8.61 -20.19 -10.66
C ARG A 86 9.23 -20.64 -9.34
N SER A 87 9.24 -21.95 -9.09
CA SER A 87 9.60 -22.55 -7.79
C SER A 87 10.98 -22.11 -7.25
N PRO A 88 11.23 -22.17 -5.93
CA PRO A 88 12.39 -21.58 -5.25
C PRO A 88 13.77 -22.15 -5.64
N ARG A 89 13.82 -23.17 -6.52
CA ARG A 89 15.05 -23.90 -6.84
C ARG A 89 15.98 -23.17 -7.81
N ASP A 90 15.51 -22.12 -8.48
CA ASP A 90 16.36 -21.30 -9.33
C ASP A 90 16.96 -20.15 -8.50
N GLY A 91 17.99 -20.53 -7.74
CA GLY A 91 18.86 -19.62 -7.01
C GLY A 91 19.61 -18.69 -7.97
N VAL A 92 19.01 -17.55 -8.31
CA VAL A 92 19.79 -16.38 -8.69
C VAL A 92 20.36 -15.82 -7.38
N GLY A 93 21.61 -16.18 -7.09
CA GLY A 93 22.28 -15.87 -5.83
C GLY A 93 22.23 -14.39 -5.45
N GLY A 94 22.05 -14.13 -4.14
CA GLY A 94 22.28 -12.83 -3.52
C GLY A 94 21.08 -11.89 -3.35
N ALA A 95 19.90 -12.21 -3.89
CA ALA A 95 18.70 -11.38 -3.72
C ALA A 95 17.97 -11.71 -2.40
N GLN A 96 17.80 -10.72 -1.51
CA GLN A 96 16.92 -10.87 -0.35
C GLN A 96 15.48 -11.12 -0.83
N ALA A 97 14.86 -12.18 -0.30
CA ALA A 97 13.47 -12.50 -0.53
C ALA A 97 12.60 -12.02 0.64
N LEU A 98 11.61 -11.21 0.31
CA LEU A 98 10.57 -10.72 1.20
C LEU A 98 9.28 -11.48 0.89
N HIS A 99 8.74 -12.18 1.88
CA HIS A 99 7.55 -13.01 1.73
C HIS A 99 6.37 -12.31 2.38
N VAL A 100 5.36 -11.93 1.60
CA VAL A 100 4.11 -11.34 2.12
C VAL A 100 3.08 -12.44 2.24
N VAL A 101 2.65 -12.71 3.47
CA VAL A 101 1.91 -13.92 3.84
C VAL A 101 0.79 -13.57 4.81
N ARG A 102 -0.28 -14.37 4.85
CA ARG A 102 -1.25 -14.27 5.96
C ARG A 102 -0.55 -14.57 7.28
N ALA A 103 -0.94 -13.85 8.34
CA ALA A 103 -0.47 -14.12 9.69
C ALA A 103 -0.73 -15.59 10.07
N GLY A 104 0.30 -16.26 10.59
CA GLY A 104 0.23 -17.67 10.98
C GLY A 104 0.42 -18.70 9.85
N ALA A 105 0.60 -18.27 8.58
CA ALA A 105 0.85 -19.20 7.49
C ALA A 105 2.30 -19.75 7.49
N GLU A 106 2.44 -21.07 7.42
CA GLU A 106 3.73 -21.74 7.19
C GLU A 106 4.20 -21.46 5.76
N THR A 107 5.38 -20.86 5.63
CA THR A 107 5.90 -20.36 4.34
C THR A 107 7.43 -20.50 4.26
N PRO A 108 8.05 -20.29 3.09
CA PRO A 108 9.47 -20.56 2.87
C PRO A 108 10.42 -19.77 3.81
N ASP A 109 11.70 -20.14 3.77
CA ASP A 109 12.78 -19.41 4.45
C ASP A 109 12.93 -18.00 3.86
N GLY A 110 13.12 -17.00 4.73
CA GLY A 110 13.23 -15.58 4.35
C GLY A 110 12.59 -14.64 5.37
N VAL A 111 12.60 -13.33 5.06
CA VAL A 111 11.94 -12.30 5.87
C VAL A 111 10.43 -12.36 5.58
N ARG A 112 9.60 -12.44 6.63
CA ARG A 112 8.15 -12.55 6.49
C ARG A 112 7.45 -11.27 6.90
N ILE A 113 6.58 -10.78 6.02
CA ILE A 113 5.64 -9.70 6.29
C ILE A 113 4.29 -10.35 6.55
N GLY A 114 3.89 -10.37 7.82
CA GLY A 114 2.61 -10.91 8.25
C GLY A 114 1.45 -9.97 7.92
N VAL A 115 0.39 -10.50 7.32
CA VAL A 115 -0.84 -9.77 6.99
C VAL A 115 -1.96 -10.25 7.89
N GLY A 116 -2.49 -9.34 8.70
CA GLY A 116 -3.59 -9.62 9.61
C GLY A 116 -4.88 -10.02 8.89
N PRO A 117 -5.77 -10.78 9.54
CA PRO A 117 -7.01 -11.23 8.92
C PRO A 117 -7.94 -10.06 8.60
N VAL A 118 -8.82 -10.26 7.61
CA VAL A 118 -9.91 -9.35 7.32
C VAL A 118 -11.22 -9.99 7.77
N LEU A 119 -11.92 -9.31 8.66
CA LEU A 119 -13.21 -9.69 9.20
C LEU A 119 -14.29 -8.94 8.42
N THR A 120 -14.86 -9.59 7.41
CA THR A 120 -15.96 -9.05 6.61
C THR A 120 -17.26 -9.73 7.01
N PRO A 121 -18.34 -8.98 7.31
CA PRO A 121 -19.69 -9.49 7.16
C PRO A 121 -19.90 -9.95 5.70
N ALA A 122 -20.63 -11.04 5.48
CA ALA A 122 -20.70 -11.75 4.20
C ALA A 122 -21.12 -10.88 2.97
N SER A 123 -21.77 -9.75 3.19
CA SER A 123 -22.29 -8.85 2.15
C SER A 123 -21.46 -7.58 1.88
N ALA A 124 -20.57 -7.16 2.80
CA ALA A 124 -20.08 -5.78 2.80
C ALA A 124 -18.97 -5.46 1.77
N SER A 125 -18.18 -6.46 1.35
CA SER A 125 -16.96 -6.22 0.56
C SER A 125 -17.08 -6.46 -0.95
N ARG A 126 -18.11 -7.18 -1.42
CA ARG A 126 -18.23 -7.54 -2.84
C ARG A 126 -18.65 -6.40 -3.75
N ASP A 127 -19.41 -5.45 -3.22
CA ASP A 127 -19.99 -4.33 -3.99
C ASP A 127 -19.34 -2.98 -3.63
N ALA A 128 -18.29 -2.99 -2.81
CA ALA A 128 -17.58 -1.77 -2.43
C ALA A 128 -16.80 -1.21 -3.62
N ASP A 129 -16.84 0.12 -3.78
CA ASP A 129 -15.95 0.82 -4.71
C ASP A 129 -14.48 0.41 -4.43
N PRO A 130 -13.69 -0.01 -5.44
CA PRO A 130 -12.36 -0.53 -5.22
C PRO A 130 -11.39 0.46 -4.53
N ALA A 131 -11.51 1.76 -4.78
CA ALA A 131 -10.69 2.77 -4.12
C ALA A 131 -11.08 2.91 -2.64
N VAL A 132 -12.39 2.82 -2.34
CA VAL A 132 -12.91 2.82 -0.95
C VAL A 132 -12.38 1.60 -0.20
N LEU A 133 -12.46 0.41 -0.80
CA LEU A 133 -11.94 -0.82 -0.20
C LEU A 133 -10.42 -0.72 0.02
N ARG A 134 -9.67 -0.18 -0.95
CA ARG A 134 -8.24 0.05 -0.82
C ARG A 134 -7.92 0.97 0.36
N LEU A 135 -8.57 2.13 0.47
CA LEU A 135 -8.34 3.04 1.59
C LEU A 135 -8.71 2.41 2.94
N ALA A 136 -9.84 1.69 3.00
CA ALA A 136 -10.26 1.02 4.23
C ALA A 136 -9.22 -0.01 4.70
N LEU A 137 -8.67 -0.82 3.79
CA LEU A 137 -7.62 -1.78 4.11
C LEU A 137 -6.28 -1.12 4.50
N LEU A 138 -5.92 0.00 3.86
CA LEU A 138 -4.70 0.77 4.14
C LEU A 138 -4.78 1.59 5.43
N SER A 139 -5.98 1.78 5.98
CA SER A 139 -6.19 2.56 7.22
C SER A 139 -5.69 1.85 8.48
N HIS A 140 -5.22 0.61 8.36
CA HIS A 140 -4.71 -0.22 9.45
C HIS A 140 -3.30 -0.71 9.14
N ARG A 141 -2.50 -0.98 10.19
CA ARG A 141 -1.18 -1.59 9.98
C ARG A 141 -1.35 -2.97 9.36
N HIS A 142 -0.41 -3.37 8.51
CA HIS A 142 -0.54 -4.61 7.72
C HIS A 142 -0.72 -5.85 8.60
N GLY A 143 -0.08 -5.91 9.77
CA GLY A 143 -0.16 -7.04 10.70
C GLY A 143 -1.44 -7.08 11.55
N GLU A 144 -2.21 -5.99 11.63
CA GLU A 144 -3.40 -5.91 12.49
C GLU A 144 -4.63 -6.50 11.81
N PRO A 145 -5.55 -7.15 12.55
CA PRO A 145 -6.88 -7.50 12.03
C PRO A 145 -7.65 -6.27 11.54
N VAL A 146 -8.42 -6.41 10.46
CA VAL A 146 -9.29 -5.33 9.93
C VAL A 146 -10.73 -5.79 9.90
N ALA A 147 -11.61 -5.07 10.59
CA ALA A 147 -13.05 -5.23 10.44
C ALA A 147 -13.54 -4.31 9.32
N LEU A 148 -14.07 -4.89 8.24
CA LEU A 148 -14.67 -4.13 7.13
C LEU A 148 -16.19 -4.12 7.30
N ASP A 149 -16.65 -3.26 8.19
CA ASP A 149 -18.07 -2.95 8.35
C ASP A 149 -18.49 -1.73 7.51
N GLU A 150 -19.79 -1.43 7.51
CA GLU A 150 -20.35 -0.29 6.78
C GLU A 150 -19.78 1.05 7.25
N THR A 151 -19.41 1.17 8.53
CA THR A 151 -18.85 2.40 9.09
C THR A 151 -17.43 2.64 8.58
N ALA A 152 -16.60 1.60 8.52
CA ALA A 152 -15.26 1.65 7.97
C ALA A 152 -15.29 2.03 6.48
N LEU A 153 -16.17 1.39 5.70
CA LEU A 153 -16.34 1.69 4.27
C LEU A 153 -16.91 3.10 4.03
N GLY A 154 -17.88 3.54 4.85
CA GLY A 154 -18.42 4.91 4.80
C GLY A 154 -17.35 5.95 5.09
N THR A 155 -16.56 5.75 6.14
CA THR A 155 -15.45 6.65 6.51
C THR A 155 -14.40 6.77 5.42
N ALA A 156 -14.05 5.64 4.78
CA ALA A 156 -13.13 5.62 3.65
C ALA A 156 -13.70 6.36 2.43
N ARG A 157 -14.99 6.16 2.12
CA ARG A 157 -15.68 6.86 1.03
C ARG A 157 -15.67 8.37 1.23
N ASP A 158 -16.10 8.85 2.40
CA ASP A 158 -16.17 10.27 2.71
C ASP A 158 -14.78 10.91 2.68
N THR A 159 -13.75 10.18 3.13
CA THR A 159 -12.37 10.63 3.05
C THR A 159 -11.88 10.78 1.61
N LEU A 160 -12.17 9.81 0.74
CA LEU A 160 -11.77 9.91 -0.67
C LEU A 160 -12.47 11.05 -1.40
N VAL A 161 -13.78 11.22 -1.20
CA VAL A 161 -14.54 12.32 -1.81
C VAL A 161 -13.95 13.67 -1.36
N ARG A 162 -13.73 13.84 -0.06
CA ARG A 162 -13.16 15.06 0.50
C ARG A 162 -11.77 15.33 -0.05
N TRP A 163 -10.88 14.33 -0.05
CA TRP A 163 -9.51 14.49 -0.50
C TRP A 163 -9.39 14.74 -2.01
N ARG A 164 -10.14 14.04 -2.85
CA ARG A 164 -10.12 14.28 -4.30
C ARG A 164 -10.66 15.67 -4.66
N GLY A 165 -11.72 16.13 -3.98
CA GLY A 165 -12.20 17.50 -4.10
C GLY A 165 -11.15 18.54 -3.71
N ALA A 166 -10.51 18.36 -2.55
CA ALA A 166 -9.44 19.25 -2.09
C ALA A 166 -8.24 19.29 -3.06
N VAL A 167 -7.82 18.13 -3.59
CA VAL A 167 -6.73 18.03 -4.57
C VAL A 167 -7.10 18.74 -5.87
N ALA A 168 -8.33 18.56 -6.38
CA ALA A 168 -8.82 19.26 -7.56
C ALA A 168 -8.87 20.79 -7.36
N ASP A 169 -9.19 21.23 -6.14
CA ASP A 169 -9.17 22.64 -5.77
C ASP A 169 -7.76 23.23 -5.76
N TRP A 170 -6.82 22.54 -5.11
CA TRP A 170 -5.43 22.98 -5.02
C TRP A 170 -4.71 22.98 -6.36
N ALA A 171 -5.06 22.06 -7.26
CA ALA A 171 -4.48 21.97 -8.61
C ALA A 171 -4.73 23.22 -9.48
N ARG A 172 -5.69 24.09 -9.10
CA ARG A 172 -5.93 25.38 -9.78
C ARG A 172 -4.91 26.46 -9.40
N ARG A 173 -4.01 26.18 -8.47
CA ARG A 173 -2.95 27.10 -8.03
C ARG A 173 -1.59 26.68 -8.60
N PRO A 174 -0.62 27.61 -8.71
CA PRO A 174 0.73 27.26 -9.16
C PRO A 174 1.35 26.19 -8.27
N SER A 175 1.96 25.16 -8.88
CA SER A 175 2.67 24.09 -8.17
C SER A 175 3.80 24.66 -7.28
N ARG A 176 4.02 24.02 -6.14
CA ARG A 176 5.09 24.34 -5.17
C ARG A 176 5.67 23.02 -4.65
N PRO A 177 6.99 22.93 -4.43
CA PRO A 177 7.60 21.69 -3.97
C PRO A 177 7.03 21.25 -2.61
N VAL A 178 6.97 19.94 -2.40
CA VAL A 178 6.66 19.34 -1.09
C VAL A 178 7.67 19.85 -0.05
N PRO A 179 7.22 20.41 1.10
CA PRO A 179 8.11 20.84 2.16
C PRO A 179 8.94 19.66 2.68
N GLU A 180 10.22 19.89 2.94
CA GLU A 180 11.14 18.80 3.33
C GLU A 180 10.72 18.12 4.63
N GLU A 181 10.15 18.86 5.58
CA GLU A 181 9.61 18.34 6.83
C GLU A 181 8.46 17.35 6.59
N VAL A 182 7.55 17.67 5.66
CA VAL A 182 6.42 16.81 5.30
C VAL A 182 6.93 15.58 4.54
N ARG A 183 7.84 15.78 3.59
CA ARG A 183 8.49 14.68 2.85
C ARG A 183 9.22 13.73 3.80
N GLY A 184 9.96 14.26 4.76
CA GLY A 184 10.68 13.50 5.78
C GLY A 184 9.75 12.68 6.66
N ARG A 185 8.62 13.26 7.11
CA ARG A 185 7.60 12.54 7.89
C ARG A 185 6.94 11.41 7.09
N LEU A 186 6.52 11.69 5.86
CA LEU A 186 5.95 10.68 4.97
C LEU A 186 6.94 9.52 4.78
N ARG A 187 8.19 9.85 4.46
CA ARG A 187 9.26 8.85 4.29
C ARG A 187 9.49 8.03 5.55
N ALA A 188 9.62 8.67 6.71
CA ALA A 188 9.84 7.99 7.97
C ALA A 188 8.70 7.01 8.29
N ALA A 189 7.45 7.40 8.02
CA ALA A 189 6.29 6.56 8.26
C ALA A 189 6.33 5.25 7.47
N TRP A 190 6.46 5.29 6.14
CA TRP A 190 6.50 4.04 5.39
C TRP A 190 7.82 3.28 5.54
N GLU A 191 8.93 3.94 5.89
CA GLU A 191 10.20 3.27 6.19
C GLU A 191 10.16 2.53 7.54
N ASP A 192 9.22 2.86 8.43
CA ASP A 192 8.94 2.16 9.69
C ASP A 192 7.84 1.11 9.52
N ASP A 193 8.20 -0.04 8.93
CA ASP A 193 7.33 -1.20 8.78
C ASP A 193 6.00 -0.90 8.06
N LEU A 194 6.10 -0.11 6.98
CA LEU A 194 4.96 0.30 6.16
C LEU A 194 3.83 0.90 7.02
N ASP A 195 4.14 1.85 7.93
CA ASP A 195 3.13 2.59 8.70
C ASP A 195 2.30 3.54 7.81
N VAL A 196 1.49 2.95 6.94
CA VAL A 196 0.51 3.64 6.10
C VAL A 196 -0.48 4.44 6.94
N PRO A 197 -0.94 3.99 8.13
CA PRO A 197 -1.73 4.84 9.01
C PRO A 197 -1.08 6.19 9.35
N GLU A 198 0.23 6.25 9.62
CA GLU A 198 0.93 7.54 9.83
C GLU A 198 1.09 8.35 8.53
N VAL A 199 1.23 7.71 7.37
CA VAL A 199 1.16 8.40 6.07
C VAL A 199 -0.20 9.09 5.92
N LEU A 200 -1.30 8.39 6.20
CA LEU A 200 -2.66 8.94 6.13
C LEU A 200 -2.91 10.04 7.17
N ARG A 201 -2.38 9.90 8.40
CA ARG A 201 -2.42 10.98 9.41
C ARG A 201 -1.64 12.21 8.94
N THR A 202 -0.49 12.02 8.29
CA THR A 202 0.31 13.13 7.76
C THR A 202 -0.44 13.89 6.66
N LEU A 203 -1.14 13.19 5.76
CA LEU A 203 -2.00 13.82 4.76
C LEU A 203 -3.14 14.63 5.41
N ARG A 204 -3.79 14.09 6.43
CA ARG A 204 -4.81 14.83 7.19
C ARG A 204 -4.26 16.12 7.81
N ARG A 205 -3.06 16.09 8.40
CA ARG A 205 -2.41 17.31 8.94
C ARG A 205 -2.11 18.33 7.83
N VAL A 206 -1.78 17.88 6.62
CA VAL A 206 -1.51 18.75 5.46
C VAL A 206 -2.79 19.43 4.96
N GLU A 207 -3.89 18.68 4.90
CA GLU A 207 -5.24 19.22 4.63
C GLU A 207 -5.61 20.30 5.66
N GLU A 208 -5.41 20.03 6.95
CA GLU A 208 -5.77 20.89 8.07
C GLU A 208 -4.82 22.09 8.28
N ALA A 209 -3.66 22.15 7.62
CA ALA A 209 -2.60 23.14 7.88
C ALA A 209 -2.99 24.62 7.64
N GLY A 210 -4.18 24.88 7.12
CA GLY A 210 -4.65 26.20 6.72
C GLY A 210 -3.73 26.93 5.71
N PRO A 211 -3.84 28.26 5.59
CA PRO A 211 -3.11 29.05 4.60
C PRO A 211 -1.58 29.07 4.78
N GLN A 212 -1.07 28.52 5.89
CA GLN A 212 0.35 28.42 6.21
C GLN A 212 1.10 27.53 5.20
N LEU A 213 0.40 26.55 4.62
CA LEU A 213 0.94 25.66 3.60
C LEU A 213 0.28 25.99 2.25
N PRO A 214 1.05 26.48 1.25
CA PRO A 214 0.48 26.84 -0.05
C PRO A 214 -0.25 25.67 -0.71
N ASP A 215 -1.37 25.95 -1.37
CA ASP A 215 -2.18 24.94 -2.08
C ASP A 215 -1.34 24.09 -3.05
N GLY A 216 -0.46 24.72 -3.84
CA GLY A 216 0.44 23.98 -4.75
C GLY A 216 1.33 22.97 -4.02
N ALA A 217 1.74 23.25 -2.79
CA ALA A 217 2.56 22.33 -1.99
C ALA A 217 1.71 21.19 -1.39
N ARG A 218 0.45 21.47 -1.03
CA ARG A 218 -0.52 20.46 -0.60
C ARG A 218 -0.83 19.49 -1.74
N PHE A 219 -1.09 20.02 -2.93
CA PHE A 219 -1.27 19.24 -4.15
C PHE A 219 -0.08 18.29 -4.40
N GLU A 220 1.14 18.83 -4.47
CA GLU A 220 2.34 18.02 -4.70
C GLU A 220 2.57 16.99 -3.58
N THR A 221 2.19 17.30 -2.35
CA THR A 221 2.28 16.37 -1.21
C THR A 221 1.36 15.16 -1.41
N TYR A 222 0.10 15.42 -1.79
CA TYR A 222 -0.88 14.38 -2.07
C TYR A 222 -0.47 13.53 -3.27
N ALA A 223 -0.04 14.17 -4.37
CA ALA A 223 0.48 13.46 -5.55
C ALA A 223 1.73 12.62 -5.23
N TYR A 224 2.62 13.12 -4.38
CA TYR A 224 3.80 12.39 -3.92
C TYR A 224 3.42 11.15 -3.09
N ALA A 225 2.53 11.30 -2.11
CA ALA A 225 2.07 10.19 -1.28
C ALA A 225 1.28 9.15 -2.08
N ASP A 226 0.53 9.58 -3.11
CA ASP A 226 -0.29 8.68 -3.93
C ASP A 226 0.55 7.68 -4.75
N ARG A 227 1.84 7.97 -4.98
CA ARG A 227 2.77 6.99 -5.57
C ARG A 227 2.93 5.73 -4.71
N LEU A 228 2.86 5.89 -3.38
CA LEU A 228 2.82 4.78 -2.43
C LEU A 228 1.39 4.23 -2.29
N LEU A 229 0.41 5.12 -2.11
CA LEU A 229 -0.94 4.72 -1.71
C LEU A 229 -1.75 4.14 -2.86
N GLY A 230 -1.60 4.62 -4.09
CA GLY A 230 -2.36 4.15 -5.26
C GLY A 230 -3.86 4.37 -5.14
N LEU A 231 -4.29 5.49 -4.54
CA LEU A 231 -5.69 5.87 -4.33
C LEU A 231 -6.25 6.73 -5.47
N GLU A 232 -5.42 7.09 -6.45
CA GLU A 232 -5.80 7.97 -7.57
C GLU A 232 -6.36 9.31 -7.05
N LEU A 233 -5.60 9.97 -6.19
CA LEU A 233 -6.02 11.22 -5.54
C LEU A 233 -6.12 12.38 -6.54
N THR A 234 -5.47 12.26 -7.69
CA THR A 234 -5.52 13.22 -8.81
C THR A 234 -6.55 12.84 -9.88
N ARG A 235 -7.47 11.92 -9.61
CA ARG A 235 -8.43 11.42 -10.61
C ARG A 235 -9.41 12.48 -11.09
N ASP A 236 -9.86 13.37 -10.21
CA ASP A 236 -10.91 14.35 -10.50
C ASP A 236 -10.36 15.67 -11.06
N LEU A 237 -9.09 15.70 -11.46
CA LEU A 237 -8.48 16.86 -12.09
C LEU A 237 -9.16 17.15 -13.45
N GLY A 238 -9.74 18.34 -13.58
CA GLY A 238 -10.39 18.78 -14.82
C GLY A 238 -11.80 18.23 -15.02
N SER A 239 -12.40 17.53 -14.05
CA SER A 239 -13.82 17.20 -14.08
C SER A 239 -14.66 18.48 -13.95
N PRO A 240 -15.71 18.67 -14.78
CA PRO A 240 -16.61 19.80 -14.63
C PRO A 240 -17.33 19.71 -13.28
N SER A 241 -17.37 20.83 -12.56
CA SER A 241 -18.11 20.99 -11.29
C SER A 241 -19.60 20.93 -11.49
#